data_AF-A0A7Y5F5L1-F1
#
_entry.id   AF-A0A7Y5F5L1-F1
#
_cell.length_a   1.000
_cell.length_b   1.000
_cell.length_c   1.000
_cell.angle_alpha   90.00
_cell.angle_beta   90.00
_cell.angle_gamma   90.00
#
_symmetry.space_group_name_H-M   'P 1'
#
loop_
_entity.id
_entity.type
_entity.pdbx_description
1 polymer ?
#
loop_
_entity_poly.entity_id
_entity_poly.type
_entity_poly.pdbx_seq_one_letter_code
_entity_poly.pdbx_strand_id
1 'polypeptide(L)'
;MLVNQTPHPLNILLAVDGSEHSLAATQFVHDLPLPLGSRVSVLSVLIPREAGLKTYALEHFLEQVVDMLQDKAVEVSSRLISGNPATEIIQATKEARAELVVLG
;
A
#
# COMPACT_ATOMS: atom_id res chain seq x y z
N MET A 1 9.49 -20.93 28.18
CA MET A 1 8.26 -20.14 28.32
C MET A 1 8.05 -19.42 26.99
N LEU A 2 7.23 -19.98 26.10
CA LEU A 2 6.91 -19.33 24.82
C LEU A 2 5.93 -18.20 25.14
N VAL A 3 6.33 -16.96 24.87
CA VAL A 3 5.47 -15.79 25.07
C VAL A 3 4.37 -15.89 24.02
N ASN A 4 3.15 -16.22 24.47
CA ASN A 4 1.97 -16.27 23.64
C ASN A 4 1.56 -14.81 23.36
N GLN A 5 2.27 -14.14 22.44
CA GLN A 5 1.95 -12.79 22.02
C GLN A 5 0.74 -12.90 21.09
N THR A 6 -0.41 -12.39 21.52
CA THR A 6 -1.54 -12.16 20.61
C THR A 6 -1.06 -11.27 19.46
N PRO A 7 -1.33 -11.61 18.19
CA PRO A 7 -0.89 -10.79 17.06
C PRO A 7 -1.44 -9.36 17.20
N HIS A 8 -0.56 -8.37 17.22
CA HIS A 8 -0.98 -6.97 17.25
C HIS A 8 -1.35 -6.48 15.84
N PRO A 9 -2.27 -5.51 15.71
CA PRO A 9 -2.54 -4.86 14.43
C PRO A 9 -1.26 -4.34 13.77
N LEU A 10 -1.15 -4.53 12.46
CA LEU A 10 -0.02 -4.05 11.66
C LEU A 10 -0.40 -2.80 10.89
N ASN A 11 0.52 -1.83 10.80
CA ASN A 11 0.43 -0.77 9.80
C ASN A 11 1.33 -1.13 8.62
N ILE A 12 0.74 -1.26 7.43
CA ILE A 12 1.45 -1.65 6.20
C ILE A 12 1.42 -0.49 5.22
N LEU A 13 2.57 -0.16 4.63
CA LEU A 13 2.64 0.67 3.44
C LEU A 13 2.84 -0.23 2.21
N LEU A 14 1.89 -0.20 1.29
CA LEU A 14 1.99 -0.84 -0.01
C LEU A 14 2.24 0.23 -1.07
N ALA A 15 3.42 0.24 -1.68
CA ALA A 15 3.71 1.14 -2.79
C ALA A 15 3.45 0.43 -4.13
N VAL A 16 2.69 1.07 -5.02
CA VAL A 16 2.32 0.53 -6.33
C VAL A 16 2.50 1.54 -7.44
N ASP A 17 2.96 1.07 -8.61
CA ASP A 17 3.23 1.90 -9.79
C ASP A 17 2.37 1.53 -11.02
N GLY A 18 1.42 0.61 -10.85
CA GLY A 18 0.53 0.11 -11.91
C GLY A 18 1.14 -0.99 -12.77
N SER A 19 2.33 -1.49 -12.44
CA SER A 19 2.94 -2.64 -13.10
C SER A 19 2.39 -3.98 -12.63
N GLU A 20 2.66 -5.07 -13.36
CA GLU A 20 2.33 -6.43 -12.93
C GLU A 20 3.02 -6.82 -11.60
N HIS A 21 4.21 -6.27 -11.33
CA HIS A 21 4.92 -6.48 -10.07
C HIS A 21 4.16 -5.82 -8.91
N SER A 22 3.63 -4.61 -9.13
CA SER A 22 2.79 -3.94 -8.14
C SER A 22 1.48 -4.70 -7.86
N LEU A 23 0.90 -5.35 -8.88
CA LEU A 23 -0.24 -6.24 -8.69
C LEU A 23 0.13 -7.48 -7.87
N ALA A 24 1.29 -8.08 -8.12
CA ALA A 24 1.78 -9.21 -7.32
C ALA A 24 2.05 -8.81 -5.86
N ALA A 25 2.55 -7.59 -5.62
CA ALA A 25 2.71 -7.03 -4.28
C ALA A 25 1.35 -6.82 -3.58
N THR A 26 0.33 -6.34 -4.30
CA THR A 26 -1.04 -6.27 -3.78
C THR A 26 -1.57 -7.66 -3.41
N GLN A 27 -1.40 -8.65 -4.29
CA GLN A 27 -1.82 -10.03 -4.01
C GLN A 27 -1.09 -10.60 -2.79
N PHE A 28 0.20 -10.32 -2.65
CA PHE A 28 0.96 -10.72 -1.47
C PHE A 28 0.35 -10.13 -0.18
N VAL A 29 0.07 -8.82 -0.15
CA VAL A 29 -0.60 -8.17 1.00
C VAL A 29 -2.00 -8.74 1.24
N HIS A 30 -2.74 -8.98 0.16
CA HIS A 30 -4.04 -9.66 0.20
C HIS A 30 -3.91 -11.09 0.76
N ASP A 31 -2.81 -11.80 0.63
CA ASP A 31 -2.71 -13.17 1.14
C ASP A 31 -2.15 -13.24 2.57
N LEU A 32 -1.67 -12.12 3.12
CA LEU A 32 -1.18 -12.07 4.49
C LEU A 32 -2.31 -12.31 5.52
N PRO A 33 -2.06 -13.12 6.56
CA PRO A 33 -2.99 -13.30 7.67
C PRO A 33 -2.93 -12.10 8.63
N LEU A 34 -3.49 -10.96 8.20
CA LEU A 34 -3.44 -9.72 8.96
C LEU A 34 -4.35 -9.77 10.20
N PRO A 35 -3.83 -9.40 11.38
CA PRO A 35 -4.66 -9.29 12.59
C PRO A 35 -5.78 -8.26 12.43
N LEU A 36 -6.90 -8.46 13.13
CA LEU A 36 -8.03 -7.52 13.12
C LEU A 36 -7.57 -6.11 13.51
N GLY A 37 -8.01 -5.10 12.77
CA GLY A 37 -7.64 -3.70 13.00
C GLY A 37 -6.29 -3.30 12.39
N SER A 38 -5.65 -4.19 11.63
CA SER A 38 -4.52 -3.81 10.77
C SER A 38 -4.96 -2.79 9.72
N ARG A 39 -4.01 -1.99 9.25
CA ARG A 39 -4.23 -0.96 8.23
C ARG A 39 -3.30 -1.18 7.05
N VAL A 40 -3.82 -0.95 5.86
CA VAL A 40 -3.04 -0.89 4.62
C VAL A 40 -3.15 0.51 4.04
N SER A 41 -2.03 1.23 4.02
CA SER A 41 -1.87 2.48 3.28
C SER A 41 -1.27 2.16 1.92
N VAL A 42 -2.04 2.40 0.86
CA VAL A 42 -1.63 2.23 -0.53
C VAL A 42 -1.11 3.56 -1.06
N LEU A 43 0.07 3.57 -1.66
CA LEU A 43 0.70 4.76 -2.21
C LEU A 43 1.10 4.53 -3.66
N SER A 44 0.68 5.43 -4.54
CA SER A 44 1.32 5.60 -5.84
C SER A 44 2.05 6.92 -5.90
N VAL A 45 3.23 6.92 -6.52
CA VAL A 45 4.03 8.13 -6.73
C VAL A 45 4.07 8.45 -8.22
N LEU A 46 3.40 9.54 -8.61
CA LEU A 46 3.46 10.09 -9.94
C LEU A 46 4.73 10.93 -10.10
N ILE A 47 5.58 10.57 -11.04
CA ILE A 47 6.74 11.40 -11.37
C ILE A 47 6.22 12.58 -12.22
N PRO A 48 6.48 13.86 -11.86
CA PRO A 48 5.88 15.02 -12.51
C PRO A 48 6.02 15.05 -14.05
N ARG A 49 7.15 14.58 -14.56
CA ARG A 49 7.44 14.50 -16.00
C ARG A 49 6.60 13.47 -16.77
N GLU A 50 5.88 12.61 -16.05
CA GLU A 50 5.03 11.54 -16.58
C GLU A 50 3.53 11.83 -16.37
N ALA A 51 3.19 13.04 -15.92
CA ALA A 51 1.81 13.46 -15.68
C ALA A 51 0.97 13.47 -16.97
N GLY A 52 -0.35 13.28 -16.83
CA GLY A 52 -1.30 13.22 -17.94
C GLY A 52 -2.12 11.93 -17.89
N LEU A 53 -2.13 11.15 -18.98
CA LEU A 53 -2.85 9.88 -19.05
C LEU A 53 -2.44 8.89 -17.95
N LYS A 54 -1.18 8.94 -17.50
CA LYS A 54 -0.68 8.09 -16.41
C LYS A 54 -1.36 8.38 -15.08
N THR A 55 -1.80 9.62 -14.84
CA THR A 55 -2.55 10.00 -13.63
C THR A 55 -3.85 9.21 -13.54
N TYR A 56 -4.67 9.25 -14.58
CA TYR A 56 -5.93 8.51 -14.63
C TYR A 56 -5.74 6.99 -14.53
N ALA A 57 -4.70 6.46 -15.17
CA ALA A 57 -4.37 5.03 -15.07
C ALA A 57 -3.99 4.62 -13.65
N LEU A 58 -3.19 5.43 -12.95
CA LEU A 58 -2.81 5.18 -11.56
C LEU A 58 -3.97 5.36 -10.59
N GLU A 59 -4.83 6.35 -10.81
CA GLU A 59 -6.05 6.52 -10.00
C GLU A 59 -6.94 5.29 -10.12
N HIS A 60 -7.21 4.82 -11.34
CA HIS A 60 -8.01 3.62 -11.53
C HIS A 60 -7.34 2.36 -10.96
N PHE A 61 -6.02 2.25 -11.08
CA PHE A 61 -5.28 1.15 -10.46
C PHE A 61 -5.38 1.18 -8.93
N LEU A 62 -5.29 2.36 -8.31
CA LEU A 62 -5.48 2.51 -6.87
C LEU A 62 -6.88 2.10 -6.42
N GLU A 63 -7.93 2.44 -7.19
CA GLU A 63 -9.31 1.97 -6.93
C GLU A 63 -9.36 0.43 -6.92
N GLN A 64 -8.79 -0.22 -7.94
CA GLN A 64 -8.75 -1.68 -8.03
C GLN A 64 -8.00 -2.33 -6.87
N VAL A 65 -6.88 -1.74 -6.45
CA VAL A 65 -6.11 -2.22 -5.29
C VAL A 65 -6.92 -2.07 -4.00
N VAL A 66 -7.64 -0.95 -3.83
CA VAL A 66 -8.50 -0.74 -2.67
C VAL A 66 -9.62 -1.77 -2.64
N ASP A 67 -10.34 -1.96 -3.75
CA ASP A 67 -11.41 -2.95 -3.85
C ASP A 67 -10.91 -4.36 -3.49
N MET A 68 -9.74 -4.76 -4.02
CA MET A 68 -9.13 -6.06 -3.71
C MET A 68 -8.81 -6.23 -2.22
N LEU A 69 -8.41 -5.17 -1.53
CA LEU A 69 -8.00 -5.24 -0.12
C LEU A 69 -9.15 -5.01 0.87
N GLN A 70 -10.22 -4.33 0.45
CA GLN A 70 -11.38 -4.02 1.29
C GLN A 70 -12.22 -5.24 1.67
N ASP A 71 -12.11 -6.34 0.92
CA ASP A 71 -12.78 -7.61 1.24
C ASP A 71 -12.28 -8.26 2.55
N LYS A 72 -11.28 -7.65 3.21
CA LYS A 72 -10.77 -8.05 4.52
C LYS A 72 -11.24 -7.13 5.64
N ALA A 73 -11.21 -7.66 6.87
CA ALA A 73 -11.43 -6.89 8.10
C ALA A 73 -10.22 -5.98 8.46
N VAL A 74 -9.73 -5.22 7.49
CA VAL A 74 -8.61 -4.26 7.60
C VAL A 74 -9.03 -2.90 7.07
N GLU A 75 -8.45 -1.84 7.62
CA GLU A 75 -8.68 -0.48 7.15
C GLU A 75 -7.78 -0.21 5.95
N VAL A 76 -8.35 0.14 4.80
CA VAL A 76 -7.58 0.43 3.58
C VAL A 76 -7.75 1.90 3.21
N SER A 77 -6.63 2.56 2.90
CA SER A 77 -6.61 3.93 2.37
C SER A 77 -5.63 4.01 1.22
N SER A 78 -5.92 4.83 0.21
CA SER A 78 -5.04 5.05 -0.94
C SER A 78 -4.74 6.52 -1.14
N ARG A 79 -3.54 6.82 -1.63
CA ARG A 79 -3.12 8.18 -2.00
C ARG A 79 -2.26 8.15 -3.27
N LEU A 80 -2.52 9.09 -4.18
CA LEU A 80 -1.64 9.42 -5.30
C LEU A 80 -0.86 10.69 -4.95
N ILE A 81 0.46 10.62 -4.92
CA ILE A 81 1.34 11.75 -4.60
C ILE A 81 2.25 12.04 -5.79
N SER A 82 2.51 13.32 -6.07
CA SER A 82 3.46 13.72 -7.10
C SER A 82 4.83 13.98 -6.47
N GLY A 83 5.89 13.33 -6.94
CA GLY A 83 7.22 13.49 -6.34
C GLY A 83 8.27 12.48 -6.80
N ASN A 84 9.34 12.34 -6.00
CA ASN A 84 10.35 11.30 -6.19
C ASN A 84 9.92 10.03 -5.45
N PRO A 85 9.79 8.86 -6.12
CA PRO A 85 9.29 7.64 -5.50
C PRO A 85 9.99 7.25 -4.19
N ALA A 86 11.32 7.26 -4.17
CA ALA A 86 12.07 6.87 -2.97
C ALA A 86 11.81 7.84 -1.79
N THR A 87 11.80 9.15 -2.06
CA THR A 87 11.53 10.17 -1.04
C THR A 87 10.11 10.05 -0.49
N GLU A 88 9.11 9.96 -1.36
CA GLU A 88 7.71 9.90 -0.95
C GLU A 88 7.38 8.60 -0.21
N ILE A 89 7.95 7.46 -0.64
CA ILE A 89 7.76 6.17 0.05
C ILE A 89 8.34 6.23 1.47
N ILE A 90 9.55 6.78 1.65
CA ILE A 90 10.16 6.94 2.97
C ILE A 90 9.32 7.85 3.86
N GLN A 91 8.80 8.94 3.30
CA GLN A 91 7.96 9.89 4.04
C GLN A 91 6.62 9.26 4.44
N ALA A 92 5.94 8.59 3.51
CA ALA A 92 4.69 7.89 3.78
C ALA A 92 4.86 6.75 4.80
N THR A 93 6.00 6.05 4.78
CA THR A 93 6.34 5.02 5.78
C THR A 93 6.33 5.61 7.19
N LYS A 94 6.93 6.80 7.37
CA LYS A 94 6.96 7.50 8.66
C LYS A 94 5.58 7.99 9.08
N GLU A 95 4.84 8.59 8.16
CA GLU A 95 3.49 9.12 8.41
C GLU A 95 2.50 8.04 8.82
N ALA A 96 2.49 6.93 8.07
CA ALA A 96 1.64 5.78 8.35
C ALA A 96 2.12 4.96 9.56
N ARG A 97 3.32 5.27 10.10
CA ARG A 97 4.03 4.45 11.09
C ARG A 97 4.08 2.99 10.65
N ALA A 98 4.40 2.78 9.37
CA ALA A 98 4.39 1.46 8.76
C ALA A 98 5.49 0.59 9.37
N GLU A 99 5.10 -0.63 9.73
CA GLU A 99 5.96 -1.66 10.30
C GLU A 99 6.41 -2.66 9.22
N LEU A 100 5.67 -2.70 8.11
CA LEU A 100 5.99 -3.43 6.90
C LEU A 100 5.81 -2.51 5.69
N VAL A 101 6.84 -2.45 4.84
CA VAL A 101 6.78 -1.80 3.53
C VAL A 101 6.85 -2.88 2.46
N VAL A 102 5.87 -2.89 1.56
CA VAL A 102 5.82 -3.79 0.41
C VAL A 102 5.90 -2.95 -0.85
N LEU A 103 6.79 -3.35 -1.77
CA LEU A 103 7.03 -2.70 -3.05
C LEU A 103 6.81 -3.72 -4.16
N GLY A 104 6.25 -3.27 -5.28
CA GLY A 104 6.15 -4.02 -6.52
C GLY A 104 6.21 -3.08 -7.69
#